data_AF-A0A2N0D321-F1
#
_entry.id   AF-A0A2N0D321-F1
#
_cell.length_a   1.000
_cell.length_b   1.000
_cell.length_c   1.000
_cell.angle_alpha   90.00
_cell.angle_beta   90.00
_cell.angle_gamma   90.00
#
_symmetry.space_group_name_H-M   'P 1'
#
loop_
_entity.id
_entity.type
_entity.pdbx_description
1 polymer ?
#
loop_
_entity_poly.entity_id
_entity_poly.type
_entity_poly.pdbx_seq_one_letter_code
_entity_poly.pdbx_strand_id
1 'polypeptide(L)' 'MKYVLIFVLITKGFGSFSVTTEFDTIEACETANIDLREMHAAVSEPHNAYIHGKCYPKGN' A
#
# COMPACT_ATOMS: atom_id res chain seq x y z
N MET A 1 19.47 1.66 6.03
CA MET A 1 18.43 2.71 6.00
C MET A 1 17.11 2.01 5.76
N LYS A 2 16.09 2.19 6.60
CA LYS A 2 14.81 1.49 6.44
C LYS A 2 13.90 2.22 5.47
N TYR A 3 12.99 1.50 4.85
CA TYR A 3 11.92 2.02 3.99
C TYR A 3 10.57 1.71 4.60
N VAL A 4 9.60 2.57 4.34
CA VAL A 4 8.25 2.45 4.87
C VAL A 4 7.28 2.49 3.70
N LEU A 5 6.49 1.42 3.56
CA LEU A 5 5.32 1.42 2.69
C LEU A 5 4.15 1.99 3.49
N ILE A 6 3.61 3.11 3.02
CA ILE A 6 2.31 3.61 3.48
C ILE A 6 1.29 3.22 2.42
N PHE A 7 0.30 2.41 2.79
CA PHE A 7 -0.83 2.12 1.94
C PHE A 7 -2.12 2.67 2.53
N VAL A 8 -2.96 3.24 1.68
CA VAL A 8 -4.27 3.78 2.03
C VAL A 8 -5.32 2.98 1.28
N LEU A 9 -6.26 2.37 2.00
CA LEU A 9 -7.50 1.86 1.42
C LEU A 9 -8.58 2.91 1.63
N ILE A 10 -9.12 3.42 0.54
CA ILE A 10 -10.23 4.38 0.56
C ILE A 10 -11.47 3.64 0.16
N THR A 11 -12.41 3.47 1.09
CA THR A 11 -13.69 2.81 0.83
C THR A 11 -14.84 3.83 0.88
N LYS A 12 -15.84 3.70 0.00
CA LYS A 12 -17.02 4.58 0.03
C LYS A 12 -17.90 4.39 1.28
N GLY A 13 -17.85 3.23 1.92
CA GLY A 13 -18.70 2.89 3.08
C GLY A 13 -18.08 3.16 4.45
N PHE A 14 -16.75 3.14 4.56
CA PHE A 14 -16.05 3.20 5.86
C PHE A 14 -14.97 4.28 5.93
N GLY A 15 -14.87 5.14 4.91
CA GLY A 15 -13.84 6.18 4.83
C GLY A 15 -12.48 5.61 4.44
N SER A 16 -11.42 6.30 4.87
CA SER A 16 -10.03 5.92 4.59
C SER A 16 -9.37 5.30 5.81
N PHE A 17 -8.59 4.24 5.60
CA PHE A 17 -7.62 3.79 6.58
C PHE A 17 -6.23 3.67 5.95
N SER A 18 -5.22 3.94 6.76
CA SER A 18 -3.82 3.82 6.38
C SER A 18 -3.13 2.75 7.20
N VAL A 19 -2.30 1.94 6.56
CA VAL A 19 -1.45 0.96 7.21
C VAL A 19 -0.02 1.18 6.75
N THR A 20 0.91 0.89 7.65
CA THR A 20 2.32 1.20 7.51
C THR A 20 3.15 -0.05 7.78
N THR A 21 4.04 -0.42 6.86
CA THR A 21 4.96 -1.56 6.99
C THR A 21 6.39 -1.13 6.72
N GLU A 22 7.35 -1.65 7.48
CA GLU A 22 8.79 -1.39 7.33
C GLU A 22 9.49 -2.47 6.50
N PHE A 23 10.48 -2.04 5.71
CA PHE A 23 11.33 -2.87 4.88
C PHE A 23 12.80 -2.44 5.01
N ASP A 24 13.73 -3.37 4.82
CA ASP A 24 15.16 -3.07 4.90
C ASP A 24 15.74 -2.51 3.59
N THR A 25 15.06 -2.72 2.46
CA THR A 25 15.49 -2.23 1.14
C THR A 25 14.34 -1.56 0.39
N ILE A 26 14.67 -0.69 -0.58
CA ILE A 26 13.67 -0.01 -1.42
C ILE A 26 13.01 -1.00 -2.37
N GLU A 27 13.77 -1.98 -2.89
CA GLU A 27 13.26 -2.99 -3.80
C GLU A 27 12.17 -3.84 -3.13
N ALA A 28 12.39 -4.30 -1.89
CA ALA A 28 11.41 -5.07 -1.15
C ALA A 28 10.12 -4.26 -0.87
N CYS A 29 10.26 -2.97 -0.59
CA CYS A 29 9.13 -2.07 -0.40
C CYS A 29 8.30 -1.89 -1.67
N GLU A 30 8.96 -1.64 -2.81
CA GLU A 30 8.27 -1.42 -4.09
C GLU A 30 7.66 -2.73 -4.63
N THR A 31 8.31 -3.88 -4.46
CA THR A 31 7.72 -5.19 -4.78
C THR A 31 6.44 -5.41 -3.98
N ALA A 32 6.45 -5.17 -2.65
CA ALA A 32 5.25 -5.30 -1.83
C ALA A 32 4.13 -4.33 -2.26
N ASN A 33 4.47 -3.13 -2.72
CA ASN A 33 3.50 -2.16 -3.26
C ASN A 33 2.84 -2.65 -4.56
N ILE A 34 3.62 -3.29 -5.45
CA ILE A 34 3.11 -3.89 -6.69
C ILE A 34 2.18 -5.05 -6.37
N ASP A 35 2.61 -5.99 -5.52
CA ASP A 35 1.82 -7.16 -5.11
C ASP A 35 0.47 -6.74 -4.51
N LEU A 36 0.46 -5.70 -3.67
CA LEU A 36 -0.76 -5.14 -3.08
C LEU A 36 -1.75 -4.62 -4.13
N ARG A 37 -1.24 -3.95 -5.18
CA ARG A 37 -2.07 -3.42 -6.27
C ARG A 37 -2.63 -4.55 -7.14
N GLU A 38 -1.83 -5.59 -7.40
CA GLU A 38 -2.27 -6.77 -8.15
C GLU A 38 -3.33 -7.57 -7.39
N MET A 39 -3.12 -7.82 -6.09
CA MET A 39 -4.11 -8.48 -5.23
C MET A 39 -5.43 -7.71 -5.21
N HIS A 40 -5.38 -6.37 -5.14
CA HIS A 40 -6.58 -5.54 -5.19
C HIS A 40 -7.27 -5.54 -6.55
N ALA A 41 -6.51 -5.56 -7.65
CA ALA A 41 -7.06 -5.65 -9.00
C ALA A 41 -7.75 -7.00 -9.28
N ALA A 42 -7.32 -8.07 -8.59
CA ALA A 42 -7.91 -9.40 -8.70
C ALA A 42 -9.24 -9.57 -7.91
N VAL A 43 -9.61 -8.61 -7.06
CA VAL A 43 -10.89 -8.62 -6.34
C VAL A 43 -12.02 -8.24 -7.32
N SER A 44 -12.89 -9.21 -7.62
CA SER A 44 -13.91 -9.15 -8.68
C SER A 44 -15.11 -8.22 -8.39
N GLU A 45 -15.15 -7.53 -7.24
CA GLU A 45 -16.24 -6.62 -6.90
C GLU A 45 -15.89 -5.14 -7.12
N PRO A 46 -16.83 -4.31 -7.61
CA PRO A 46 -16.50 -3.13 -8.38
C PRO A 46 -16.34 -1.87 -7.49
N HIS A 47 -15.28 -1.11 -7.73
CA HIS A 47 -15.23 0.36 -7.71
C HIS A 47 -15.45 1.13 -6.40
N ASN A 48 -15.57 0.47 -5.25
CA ASN A 48 -15.79 1.15 -3.98
C ASN A 48 -14.57 1.21 -3.08
N ALA A 49 -13.45 0.60 -3.48
CA ALA A 49 -12.18 0.66 -2.78
C ALA A 49 -11.06 1.12 -3.74
N TYR A 50 -10.23 2.06 -3.30
CA TYR A 50 -9.02 2.49 -4.00
C TYR A 50 -7.81 2.25 -3.10
N ILE A 51 -6.78 1.59 -3.63
CA ILE A 51 -5.49 1.44 -2.95
C ILE A 51 -4.49 2.44 -3.51
N HIS A 52 -3.93 3.25 -2.62
CA HIS A 52 -2.75 4.05 -2.91
C HIS A 52 -1.60 3.60 -2.00
N GLY A 53 -0.55 3.03 -2.59
CA GLY A 53 0.66 2.65 -1.87
C GLY A 53 1.86 3.46 -2.38
N LYS A 54 2.68 3.96 -1.45
CA LYS A 54 3.95 4.62 -1.75
C LYS A 54 5.02 4.29 -0.70
N CYS A 55 6.23 4.02 -1.19
CA CYS A 55 7.41 3.81 -0.38
C CYS A 55 8.11 5.13 -0.06
N TYR A 56 8.53 5.28 1.19
CA TYR A 56 9.27 6.43 1.69
C TYR A 56 10.53 5.95 2.41
N PRO A 57 11.67 6.66 2.28
CA PRO A 57 12.79 6.42 3.18
C PRO A 57 12.36 6.77 4.61
N LYS A 58 12.54 5.85 5.55
CA LYS A 58 12.37 6.15 6.97
C LYS A 58 13.58 7.00 7.37
N GLY A 59 13.32 8.25 7.72
CA GLY A 59 14.33 9.08 8.38
C GLY A 59 14.85 8.33 9.62
N ASN A 60 16.16 8.40 9.85
CA ASN A 60 16.79 7.82 11.04
C ASN A 60 16.11 8.32 12.32
#